data_AF-A0A843I6J5-F1
#
_entry.id   AF-A0A843I6J5-F1
#
_cell.length_a   1.000
_cell.length_b   1.000
_cell.length_c   1.000
_cell.angle_alpha   90.00
_cell.angle_beta   90.00
_cell.angle_gamma   90.00
#
_symmetry.space_group_name_H-M   'P 1'
#
loop_
_entity.id
_entity.type
_entity.pdbx_description
1 polymer ?
#
loop_
_entity_poly.entity_id
_entity_poly.type
_entity_poly.pdbx_seq_one_letter_code
_entity_poly.pdbx_strand_id
1 'polypeptide(L)'
;MVGALLFLALLAAALAALYLIPKLLAPSGSKSKAKDERFEAGNPPFGGVRRAVRIQYARYVVAAAGIEALASLALVSYASSPGDLPYSAALAVASAALIAAVGRELLWHDED
;
A
#
# COMPACT_ATOMS: atom_id res chain seq x y z
N MET A 1 -21.42 2.41 -18.88
CA MET A 1 -19.98 2.27 -19.23
C MET A 1 -19.35 3.60 -19.61
N VAL A 2 -19.93 4.39 -20.54
CA VAL A 2 -19.38 5.69 -20.97
C VAL A 2 -19.13 6.67 -19.80
N GLY A 3 -20.07 6.81 -18.86
CA GLY A 3 -19.89 7.70 -17.69
C GLY A 3 -18.73 7.31 -16.77
N ALA A 4 -18.47 6.00 -16.59
CA ALA A 4 -17.34 5.52 -15.80
C ALA A 4 -15.99 5.81 -16.48
N LEU A 5 -15.93 5.66 -17.81
CA LEU A 5 -14.73 6.00 -18.59
C LEU A 5 -14.45 7.50 -18.55
N LEU A 6 -15.48 8.34 -18.65
CA LEU A 6 -15.36 9.79 -18.53
C LEU A 6 -14.88 10.20 -17.13
N PHE A 7 -15.43 9.60 -16.08
CA PHE A 7 -14.98 9.84 -14.71
C PHE A 7 -13.50 9.50 -14.52
N LEU A 8 -13.06 8.32 -14.98
CA LEU A 8 -11.66 7.90 -14.89
C LEU A 8 -10.72 8.83 -15.68
N ALA A 9 -11.14 9.27 -16.87
CA ALA A 9 -10.36 10.21 -17.68
C ALA A 9 -10.21 11.57 -16.98
N LEU A 10 -11.29 12.10 -16.40
CA LEU A 10 -11.27 13.36 -15.65
C LEU A 10 -10.43 13.26 -14.37
N LEU A 11 -10.53 12.13 -13.66
CA LEU A 11 -9.71 11.86 -12.48
C LEU A 11 -8.22 11.83 -12.85
N ALA A 12 -7.85 11.12 -13.91
CA ALA A 12 -6.47 11.06 -14.38
C ALA A 12 -5.95 12.44 -14.80
N ALA A 13 -6.76 13.23 -15.50
CA ALA A 13 -6.42 14.61 -15.88
C ALA A 13 -6.23 15.51 -14.66
N ALA A 14 -7.08 15.40 -13.63
CA ALA A 14 -6.95 16.16 -12.39
C ALA A 14 -5.66 15.82 -11.63
N LEU A 15 -5.33 14.52 -11.52
CA LEU A 15 -4.08 14.07 -10.91
C LEU A 15 -2.85 14.58 -11.68
N ALA A 16 -2.89 14.53 -13.01
CA ALA A 16 -1.82 15.07 -13.86
C ALA A 16 -1.67 16.59 -13.68
N ALA A 17 -2.78 17.32 -13.63
CA ALA A 17 -2.77 18.77 -13.40
C ALA A 17 -2.19 19.12 -12.03
N LEU A 18 -2.52 18.35 -10.99
CA LEU A 18 -1.99 18.54 -9.64
C LEU A 18 -0.46 18.39 -9.59
N TYR A 19 0.13 17.54 -10.43
CA TYR A 19 1.58 17.40 -10.55
C TYR A 19 2.21 18.45 -11.47
N LEU A 20 1.61 18.69 -12.64
CA LEU A 20 2.18 19.52 -13.69
C LEU A 20 2.08 21.01 -13.37
N ILE A 21 0.97 21.49 -12.81
CA ILE A 21 0.77 22.91 -12.53
C ILE A 21 1.81 23.42 -11.52
N PRO A 22 2.01 22.79 -10.34
CA PRO A 22 3.06 23.23 -9.42
C PRO A 22 4.45 23.12 -10.03
N LYS A 23 4.72 22.10 -10.85
CA LYS A 23 6.01 21.93 -11.53
C LYS A 23 6.30 23.05 -12.53
N LEU A 24 5.29 23.50 -13.28
CA LEU A 24 5.40 24.59 -14.25
C LEU A 24 5.47 25.97 -13.58
N LEU A 25 4.74 26.14 -12.48
CA LEU A 25 4.72 27.39 -11.71
C LEU A 25 5.88 27.49 -10.71
N ALA A 26 6.56 26.38 -10.41
CA ALA A 26 7.71 26.38 -9.53
C ALA A 26 8.83 27.22 -10.14
N PRO A 27 9.42 28.16 -9.38
CA PRO A 27 10.54 28.95 -9.86
C PRO A 27 11.71 28.03 -10.21
N SER A 28 12.04 27.94 -11.50
CA SER A 28 13.14 27.14 -12.06
C SER A 28 14.54 27.70 -11.71
N GLY A 29 14.60 28.79 -10.95
CA GLY A 29 15.75 29.68 -10.82
C GLY A 29 16.50 29.67 -9.49
N SER A 30 16.34 28.68 -8.60
CA SER A 30 17.25 28.54 -7.45
C SER A 30 18.20 27.37 -7.64
N LYS A 31 19.25 27.58 -8.43
CA LYS A 31 20.60 27.07 -8.11
C LYS A 31 21.22 27.95 -7.01
N SER A 32 20.41 28.31 -6.01
CA SER A 32 20.92 28.95 -4.80
C SER A 32 21.59 27.85 -4.00
N LYS A 33 22.81 28.11 -3.53
CA LYS A 33 23.57 27.22 -2.65
C LYS A 33 22.73 26.68 -1.48
N ALA A 34 21.63 27.34 -1.10
CA ALA A 34 20.64 26.87 -0.13
C ALA A 34 19.96 25.53 -0.45
N LYS A 35 19.94 25.05 -1.70
CA LYS A 35 19.46 23.68 -2.03
C LYS A 35 20.55 22.61 -1.86
N ASP A 36 21.82 23.00 -1.95
CA ASP A 36 22.98 22.14 -1.73
C ASP A 36 23.45 22.16 -0.27
N GLU A 37 23.22 23.27 0.44
CA GLU A 37 23.25 23.39 1.90
C GLU A 37 22.04 22.66 2.48
N ARG A 38 22.12 21.34 2.39
CA ARG A 38 21.32 20.40 3.16
C ARG A 38 21.28 20.89 4.61
N PHE A 39 20.10 21.30 5.05
CA PHE A 39 19.64 21.37 6.44
C PHE A 39 20.72 20.98 7.48
N GLU A 40 21.54 21.93 7.89
CA GLU A 40 22.40 21.77 9.08
C GLU A 40 21.56 21.54 10.36
N ALA A 41 20.25 21.79 10.29
CA ALA A 41 19.29 21.59 11.37
C ALA A 41 18.62 20.20 11.41
N GLY A 42 19.18 19.18 10.75
CA GLY A 42 18.63 17.83 10.85
C GLY A 42 19.00 16.95 9.67
N ASN A 43 20.26 16.49 9.64
CA ASN A 43 20.78 15.53 8.68
C ASN A 43 19.75 14.38 8.49
N PRO A 44 19.07 14.21 7.34
CA PRO A 44 18.42 12.92 7.06
C PRO A 44 19.52 11.86 7.11
N PRO A 45 19.27 10.65 7.60
CA PRO A 45 20.33 9.71 7.94
C PRO A 45 21.14 9.34 6.69
N PHE A 46 22.23 10.06 6.43
CA PHE A 46 23.20 9.76 5.37
C PHE A 46 24.15 8.64 5.81
N GLY A 47 23.59 7.57 6.37
CA GLY A 47 24.23 6.27 6.39
C GLY A 47 23.84 5.56 5.11
N GLY A 48 24.83 5.05 4.35
CA GLY A 48 24.60 4.33 3.09
C GLY A 48 23.46 3.30 3.21
N VAL A 49 22.72 3.08 2.11
CA VAL A 49 21.49 2.27 1.98
C VAL A 49 21.18 1.38 3.19
N ARG A 50 20.64 1.96 4.27
CA ARG A 50 20.08 1.19 5.40
C ARG A 50 18.62 0.94 5.12
N ARG A 51 18.31 0.26 4.03
CA ARG A 51 17.02 -0.44 3.91
C ARG A 51 17.28 -1.92 4.09
N ALA A 52 17.66 -2.30 5.31
CA ALA A 52 17.15 -3.57 5.81
C ALA A 52 15.64 -3.39 5.86
N VAL A 53 14.94 -3.79 4.79
CA VAL A 53 13.49 -3.91 4.81
C VAL A 53 13.23 -4.88 5.96
N ARG A 54 12.81 -4.34 7.10
CA ARG A 54 12.51 -5.15 8.27
C ARG A 54 11.51 -6.20 7.78
N ILE A 55 11.79 -7.47 8.01
CA ILE A 55 10.97 -8.61 7.57
C ILE A 55 9.48 -8.36 7.90
N GLN A 56 9.22 -7.63 9.00
CA GLN A 56 7.91 -7.11 9.39
C GLN A 56 7.16 -6.35 8.28
N TYR A 57 7.82 -5.51 7.48
CA TYR A 57 7.19 -4.76 6.38
C TYR A 57 6.78 -5.69 5.23
N ALA A 58 7.64 -6.66 4.88
CA ALA A 58 7.30 -7.68 3.89
C ALA A 58 6.13 -8.56 4.37
N ARG A 59 6.08 -8.88 5.66
CA ARG A 59 4.98 -9.62 6.29
C ARG A 59 3.66 -8.85 6.26
N TYR A 60 3.67 -7.55 6.54
CA TYR A 60 2.46 -6.71 6.39
C TYR A 60 1.95 -6.70 4.96
N VAL A 61 2.85 -6.62 3.97
CA VAL A 61 2.46 -6.67 2.55
C VAL A 61 1.85 -8.03 2.21
N VAL A 62 2.42 -9.14 2.68
CA VAL A 62 1.85 -10.49 2.49
C VAL A 62 0.50 -10.63 3.17
N ALA A 63 0.34 -10.12 4.39
CA ALA A 63 -0.92 -10.14 5.11
C ALA A 63 -2.00 -9.33 4.38
N ALA A 64 -1.67 -8.12 3.93
CA ALA A 64 -2.57 -7.26 3.18
C ALA A 64 -3.01 -7.93 1.87
N ALA A 65 -2.05 -8.45 1.09
CA ALA A 65 -2.34 -9.14 -0.17
C ALA A 65 -3.17 -10.41 0.03
N GLY A 66 -2.88 -11.20 1.07
CA GLY A 66 -3.65 -12.41 1.39
C GLY A 66 -5.08 -12.09 1.83
N ILE A 67 -5.28 -11.08 2.66
CA ILE A 67 -6.62 -10.64 3.08
C ILE A 67 -7.42 -10.11 1.88
N GLU A 68 -6.80 -9.32 1.01
CA GLU A 68 -7.43 -8.78 -0.19
C GLU A 68 -7.87 -9.89 -1.16
N ALA A 69 -7.02 -10.91 -1.35
CA ALA A 69 -7.35 -12.08 -2.16
C ALA A 69 -8.52 -12.87 -1.58
N LEU A 70 -8.51 -13.12 -0.26
CA LEU A 70 -9.60 -13.84 0.43
C LEU A 70 -10.91 -13.05 0.41
N ALA A 71 -10.88 -11.73 0.60
CA ALA A 71 -12.05 -10.87 0.51
C ALA A 71 -12.63 -10.87 -0.91
N SER A 72 -11.77 -10.77 -1.93
CA SER A 72 -12.18 -10.84 -3.34
C SER A 72 -12.81 -12.19 -3.66
N LEU A 73 -12.20 -13.28 -3.18
CA LEU A 73 -12.70 -14.64 -3.36
C LEU A 73 -14.05 -14.86 -2.66
N ALA A 74 -14.24 -14.28 -1.48
CA ALA A 74 -15.51 -14.27 -0.77
C ALA A 74 -16.60 -13.54 -1.56
N LEU A 75 -16.30 -12.35 -2.09
CA LEU A 75 -17.23 -11.58 -2.92
C LEU A 75 -17.63 -12.33 -4.19
N VAL A 76 -16.66 -12.92 -4.90
CA VAL A 76 -16.93 -13.73 -6.10
C VAL A 76 -17.83 -14.91 -5.76
N SER A 77 -17.53 -15.62 -4.67
CA SER A 77 -18.31 -16.80 -4.28
C SER A 77 -19.74 -16.48 -3.87
N TYR A 78 -19.93 -15.39 -3.12
CA TYR A 78 -21.25 -14.91 -2.75
C TYR A 78 -22.05 -14.52 -3.99
N ALA A 79 -21.40 -13.88 -4.98
CA ALA A 79 -22.03 -13.51 -6.23
C ALA A 79 -22.34 -14.72 -7.13
N SER A 80 -21.52 -15.77 -7.12
CA SER A 80 -21.70 -16.94 -8.00
C SER A 80 -22.64 -18.00 -7.43
N SER A 81 -22.65 -18.20 -6.11
CA SER A 81 -23.44 -19.26 -5.45
C SER A 81 -23.74 -18.87 -4.00
N PRO A 82 -24.72 -17.98 -3.77
CA PRO A 82 -25.08 -17.56 -2.43
C PRO A 82 -25.65 -18.75 -1.64
N GLY A 83 -24.95 -19.16 -0.58
CA GLY A 83 -25.40 -20.20 0.35
C GLY A 83 -24.56 -21.49 0.37
N ASP A 84 -23.44 -21.56 -0.37
CA ASP A 84 -22.53 -22.71 -0.30
C ASP A 84 -21.75 -22.72 1.03
N LEU A 85 -22.27 -23.47 2.01
CA LEU A 85 -21.71 -23.62 3.37
C LEU A 85 -20.27 -24.19 3.37
N PRO A 86 -19.95 -25.27 2.63
CA PRO A 86 -18.57 -25.77 2.51
C PRO A 86 -17.56 -24.70 2.08
N TYR A 87 -17.94 -23.87 1.10
CA TYR A 87 -17.05 -22.85 0.56
C TYR A 87 -16.83 -21.70 1.55
N SER A 88 -17.90 -21.27 2.22
CA SER A 88 -17.85 -20.24 3.26
C SER A 88 -16.99 -20.70 4.46
N ALA A 89 -17.08 -21.97 4.83
CA ALA A 89 -16.24 -22.58 5.86
C ALA A 89 -14.76 -22.63 5.44
N ALA A 90 -14.47 -22.99 4.19
CA ALA A 90 -13.10 -23.02 3.67
C ALA A 90 -12.44 -21.63 3.67
N LEU A 91 -13.19 -20.58 3.29
CA LEU A 91 -12.73 -19.19 3.35
C LEU A 91 -12.47 -18.71 4.79
N ALA A 92 -13.34 -19.06 5.73
CA ALA A 92 -13.16 -18.72 7.14
C ALA A 92 -11.90 -19.39 7.72
N VAL A 93 -11.67 -20.67 7.38
CA VAL A 93 -10.46 -21.42 7.79
C VAL A 93 -9.20 -20.81 7.15
N ALA A 94 -9.23 -20.48 5.86
CA ALA A 94 -8.10 -19.86 5.18
C ALA A 94 -7.76 -18.48 5.76
N SER A 95 -8.78 -17.69 6.10
CA SER A 95 -8.61 -16.39 6.75
C SER A 95 -8.01 -16.54 8.15
N ALA A 96 -8.53 -17.47 8.95
CA ALA A 96 -8.01 -17.75 10.29
C ALA A 96 -6.56 -18.27 10.24
N ALA A 97 -6.22 -19.12 9.26
CA ALA A 97 -4.87 -19.63 9.07
C ALA A 97 -3.89 -18.51 8.67
N LEU A 98 -4.31 -17.59 7.78
CA LEU A 98 -3.49 -16.44 7.40
C LEU A 98 -3.25 -15.51 8.59
N ILE A 99 -4.31 -15.19 9.35
CA ILE A 99 -4.21 -14.36 10.56
C ILE A 99 -3.31 -15.03 11.61
N ALA A 100 -3.44 -16.34 11.82
CA ALA A 100 -2.59 -17.09 12.76
C ALA A 100 -1.12 -17.13 12.30
N ALA A 101 -0.87 -17.34 11.00
CA ALA A 101 0.49 -17.37 10.45
C ALA A 101 1.19 -16.02 10.59
N VAL A 102 0.47 -14.91 10.37
CA VAL A 102 1.01 -13.55 10.52
C VAL A 102 1.08 -13.12 12.00
N GLY A 103 0.05 -13.45 12.79
CA GLY A 103 -0.11 -12.99 14.17
C GLY A 103 0.74 -13.73 15.20
N ARG A 104 0.98 -15.04 15.02
CA ARG A 104 1.84 -15.83 15.92
C ARG A 104 3.28 -15.32 15.94
N GLU A 105 3.78 -14.78 14.83
CA GLU A 105 5.13 -14.23 14.74
C GLU A 105 5.22 -12.76 15.15
N LEU A 106 4.09 -12.06 15.32
CA LEU A 106 4.05 -10.68 15.80
C LEU A 106 4.19 -10.62 17.32
N LEU A 107 3.55 -11.56 18.03
CA LEU A 107 3.58 -11.67 19.50
C LEU A 107 4.95 -12.10 20.04
N TRP A 108 5.80 -12.72 19.22
CA TRP A 108 7.12 -13.22 19.63
C TRP A 108 8.25 -12.19 19.48
N HIS A 109 7.99 -11.06 18.81
CA HIS A 109 9.01 -10.03 18.54
C HIS A 109 8.93 -8.81 19.46
N ASP A 110 8.00 -8.79 20.43
CA ASP A 110 7.83 -7.70 21.42
C ASP A 110 8.57 -7.98 22.76
N GLU A 111 9.33 -9.07 22.87
CA GLU A 111 10.05 -9.45 24.11
C GLU A 111 11.55 -9.09 24.15
N ASP A 112 12.10 -8.38 23.14
CA ASP A 112 13.50 -7.90 23.11
C ASP A 112 13.61 -6.37 23.15
#